data_AF-A0A3M0YBS1-F1
#
_entry.id   AF-A0A3M0YBS1-F1
#
_cell.length_a   1.000
_cell.length_b   1.000
_cell.length_c   1.000
_cell.angle_alpha   90.00
_cell.angle_beta   90.00
_cell.angle_gamma   90.00
#
_symmetry.space_group_name_H-M   'P 1'
#
loop_
_entity.id
_entity.type
_entity.pdbx_description
1 polymer ?
#
loop_
_entity_poly.entity_id
_entity_poly.type
_entity_poly.pdbx_seq_one_letter_code
_entity_poly.pdbx_strand_id
1 'polypeptide(L)'
;MERRLQMAEASLHVGKGQVQLAELEQQLHRAIYDKIEEAPANSEQFDLWAFQLADELLDKALHEPQNMEKEDLDAIGGEKLRELQEHFHGEQAEMLAAIQSDRYYRLEDIFDPEADADILDRLNDELTREEANEVILAVLTQLPPYQRTIFDLAVLEGMTPAEIAQVKRTDEQTVAKALREVRAKMRSALMRRFGL
;
A
#
# COMPACT_ATOMS: atom_id res chain seq x y z
N MET A 1 -0.42 -9.75 3.52
CA MET A 1 -1.33 -9.68 4.69
C MET A 1 -0.70 -8.89 5.83
N GLU A 2 0.47 -9.29 6.32
CA GLU A 2 1.24 -8.59 7.36
C GLU A 2 1.41 -7.08 7.12
N ARG A 3 1.92 -6.68 5.95
CA ARG A 3 2.09 -5.27 5.58
C ARG A 3 0.80 -4.45 5.70
N ARG A 4 -0.34 -4.98 5.24
CA ARG A 4 -1.63 -4.30 5.34
C ARG A 4 -2.09 -4.13 6.79
N LEU A 5 -1.87 -5.14 7.63
CA LEU A 5 -2.17 -5.06 9.06
C LEU A 5 -1.32 -3.99 9.75
N GLN A 6 0.00 -4.00 9.51
CA GLN A 6 0.91 -3.01 10.10
C GLN A 6 0.61 -1.59 9.60
N MET A 7 0.22 -1.41 8.33
CA MET A 7 -0.24 -0.11 7.80
C MET A 7 -1.55 0.36 8.45
N ALA A 8 -2.49 -0.55 8.71
CA ALA A 8 -3.74 -0.21 9.42
C ALA A 8 -3.46 0.23 10.87
N GLU A 9 -2.57 -0.47 11.58
CA GLU A 9 -2.12 -0.11 12.93
C GLU A 9 -1.34 1.22 12.94
N ALA A 10 -0.45 1.45 11.98
CA ALA A 10 0.32 2.69 11.85
C ALA A 10 -0.59 3.90 11.57
N SER A 11 -1.63 3.71 10.77
CA SER A 11 -2.64 4.74 10.49
C SER A 11 -3.63 4.98 11.64
N LEU A 12 -3.44 4.32 12.80
CA LEU A 12 -4.28 4.42 14.02
C LEU A 12 -5.75 4.02 13.83
N HIS A 13 -6.09 3.38 12.71
CA HIS A 13 -7.47 2.90 12.43
C HIS A 13 -7.78 1.62 13.19
N VAL A 14 -6.77 0.80 13.45
CA VAL A 14 -6.86 -0.41 14.26
C VAL A 14 -5.96 -0.20 15.48
N GLY A 15 -6.50 -0.45 16.68
CA GLY A 15 -5.67 -0.40 17.88
C GLY A 15 -4.59 -1.47 17.80
N LYS A 16 -3.33 -1.10 18.11
CA LYS A 16 -2.19 -2.02 18.07
C LYS A 16 -2.51 -3.34 18.78
N GLY A 17 -2.37 -4.45 18.08
CA GLY A 17 -2.65 -5.80 18.59
C GLY A 17 -4.12 -6.18 18.71
N GLN A 18 -5.06 -5.36 18.25
CA GLN A 18 -6.49 -5.73 18.19
C GLN A 18 -6.75 -6.85 17.18
N VAL A 19 -5.99 -6.87 16.08
CA VAL A 19 -6.04 -7.91 15.06
C VAL A 19 -4.68 -8.61 15.04
N GLN A 20 -4.66 -9.90 15.32
CA GLN A 20 -3.42 -10.68 15.37
C GLN A 20 -3.16 -11.35 14.02
N LEU A 21 -1.97 -11.16 13.46
CA LEU A 21 -1.57 -11.78 12.19
C LEU A 21 -1.76 -13.30 12.21
N ALA A 22 -1.33 -13.97 13.29
CA ALA A 22 -1.46 -15.41 13.44
C ALA A 22 -2.93 -15.89 13.39
N GLU A 23 -3.88 -15.09 13.88
CA GLU A 23 -5.31 -15.41 13.80
C GLU A 23 -5.83 -15.23 12.37
N LEU A 24 -5.39 -14.17 11.66
CA LEU A 24 -5.72 -13.98 10.25
C LEU A 24 -5.17 -15.09 9.35
N GLU A 25 -3.93 -15.54 9.61
CA GLU A 25 -3.32 -16.67 8.89
C GLU A 25 -4.10 -17.96 9.12
N GLN A 26 -4.50 -18.25 10.36
CA GLN A 26 -5.36 -19.40 10.66
C GLN A 26 -6.71 -19.30 9.97
N GLN A 27 -7.32 -18.12 9.95
CA GLN A 27 -8.58 -17.89 9.23
C GLN A 27 -8.42 -18.08 7.73
N LEU A 28 -7.31 -17.62 7.15
CA LEU A 28 -7.02 -17.84 5.73
C LEU A 28 -6.82 -19.31 5.42
N HIS A 29 -6.06 -20.05 6.23
CA HIS A 29 -5.91 -21.49 6.08
C HIS A 29 -7.25 -22.22 6.14
N ARG A 30 -8.12 -21.86 7.11
CA ARG A 30 -9.48 -22.42 7.19
C ARG A 30 -10.31 -22.08 5.96
N ALA A 31 -10.30 -20.82 5.52
CA ALA A 31 -11.05 -20.38 4.34
C ALA A 31 -10.60 -21.07 3.05
N ILE A 32 -9.29 -21.28 2.88
CA ILE A 32 -8.73 -22.04 1.76
C ILE A 32 -9.20 -23.49 1.83
N TYR A 33 -9.07 -24.14 2.99
CA TYR A 33 -9.48 -25.53 3.16
C TYR A 33 -10.98 -25.73 2.90
N ASP A 34 -11.82 -24.86 3.45
CA ASP A 34 -13.28 -24.92 3.30
C ASP A 34 -13.75 -24.73 1.85
N LYS A 35 -12.98 -24.00 1.05
CA LYS A 35 -13.30 -23.68 -0.35
C LYS A 35 -12.35 -24.36 -1.35
N ILE A 36 -11.55 -25.33 -0.93
CA ILE A 36 -10.50 -25.90 -1.78
C ILE A 36 -11.05 -26.59 -3.02
N GLU A 37 -12.27 -27.13 -2.94
CA GLU A 37 -12.96 -27.74 -4.08
C GLU A 37 -13.38 -26.71 -5.14
N GLU A 38 -13.51 -25.43 -4.76
CA GLU A 38 -13.80 -24.30 -5.64
C GLU A 38 -12.52 -23.66 -6.19
N ALA A 39 -11.35 -24.10 -5.73
CA ALA A 39 -10.08 -23.47 -6.08
C ALA A 39 -9.71 -23.72 -7.55
N PRO A 40 -9.22 -22.71 -8.27
CA PRO A 40 -8.76 -22.89 -9.63
C PRO A 40 -7.62 -23.91 -9.73
N ALA A 41 -7.65 -24.75 -10.77
CA ALA A 41 -6.60 -25.72 -11.03
C ALA A 41 -5.32 -25.09 -11.62
N ASN A 42 -5.45 -23.90 -12.22
CA ASN A 42 -4.33 -23.14 -12.76
C ASN A 42 -3.65 -22.36 -11.63
N SER A 43 -2.32 -22.43 -11.56
CA SER A 43 -1.53 -21.79 -10.49
C SER A 43 -1.73 -20.28 -10.41
N GLU A 44 -1.73 -19.56 -11.53
CA GLU A 44 -1.91 -18.10 -11.55
C GLU A 44 -3.31 -17.73 -11.05
N GLN A 45 -4.33 -18.47 -11.49
CA GLN A 45 -5.70 -18.26 -11.03
C GLN A 45 -5.89 -18.65 -9.56
N PHE A 46 -5.16 -19.67 -9.09
CA PHE A 46 -5.14 -20.07 -7.69
C PHE A 46 -4.55 -18.97 -6.82
N ASP A 47 -3.45 -18.35 -7.25
CA ASP A 47 -2.83 -17.23 -6.53
C ASP A 47 -3.81 -16.06 -6.41
N LEU A 48 -4.45 -15.65 -7.51
CA LEU A 48 -5.46 -14.59 -7.49
C LEU A 48 -6.64 -14.93 -6.57
N TRP A 49 -7.09 -16.18 -6.58
CA TRP A 49 -8.15 -16.67 -5.69
C TRP A 49 -7.73 -16.62 -4.22
N ALA A 50 -6.50 -17.01 -3.90
CA ALA A 50 -5.96 -16.90 -2.53
C ALA A 50 -5.86 -15.44 -2.08
N PHE A 51 -5.44 -14.53 -2.97
CA PHE A 51 -5.43 -13.08 -2.70
C PHE A 51 -6.84 -12.52 -2.48
N GLN A 52 -7.86 -12.99 -3.22
CA GLN A 52 -9.26 -12.62 -2.96
C GLN A 52 -9.71 -13.03 -1.56
N LEU A 53 -9.39 -14.26 -1.13
CA LEU A 53 -9.74 -14.73 0.21
C LEU A 53 -9.04 -13.92 1.30
N ALA A 54 -7.76 -13.63 1.11
CA ALA A 54 -6.99 -12.79 2.02
C ALA A 54 -7.55 -11.37 2.11
N ASP A 55 -7.93 -10.78 0.97
CA ASP A 55 -8.53 -9.43 0.90
C ASP A 55 -9.86 -9.37 1.65
N GLU A 56 -10.75 -10.36 1.45
CA GLU A 56 -12.01 -10.44 2.19
C GLU A 56 -11.81 -10.52 3.71
N LEU A 57 -10.85 -11.34 4.15
CA LEU A 57 -10.58 -11.52 5.58
C LEU A 57 -10.04 -10.23 6.20
N LEU A 58 -9.12 -9.56 5.51
CA LEU A 58 -8.57 -8.28 5.95
C LEU A 58 -9.64 -7.19 5.99
N ASP A 59 -10.47 -7.08 4.95
CA ASP A 59 -11.52 -6.05 4.90
C ASP A 59 -12.56 -6.27 6.01
N LYS A 60 -12.86 -7.52 6.37
CA LYS A 60 -13.73 -7.86 7.51
C LYS A 60 -13.06 -7.61 8.86
N ALA A 61 -11.77 -7.85 8.99
CA ALA A 61 -11.08 -7.75 10.27
C ALA A 61 -10.76 -6.30 10.63
N LEU A 62 -10.25 -5.52 9.67
CA LEU A 62 -9.70 -4.20 9.94
C LEU A 62 -10.79 -3.11 10.07
N HIS A 63 -12.01 -3.34 9.56
CA HIS A 63 -13.14 -2.41 9.64
C HIS A 63 -12.80 -0.96 9.23
N GLU A 64 -11.78 -0.76 8.38
CA GLU A 64 -11.32 0.57 8.04
C GLU A 64 -12.36 1.30 7.16
N PRO A 65 -12.61 2.59 7.41
CA PRO A 65 -13.52 3.37 6.58
C PRO A 65 -12.97 3.44 5.15
N GLN A 66 -13.70 2.85 4.20
CA GLN A 66 -13.34 2.87 2.78
C GLN A 66 -13.33 4.29 2.20
N ASN A 67 -14.10 5.18 2.82
CA ASN A 67 -14.14 6.61 2.54
C ASN A 67 -13.50 7.34 3.72
N MET A 68 -12.16 7.38 3.78
CA MET A 68 -11.51 8.40 4.60
C MET A 68 -11.96 9.76 4.06
N GLU A 69 -12.41 10.66 4.94
CA GLU A 69 -12.61 12.05 4.54
C GLU A 69 -11.30 12.48 3.87
N LYS A 70 -11.43 12.95 2.63
CA LYS A 70 -10.32 13.37 1.80
C LYS A 70 -9.64 14.55 2.50
N GLU A 71 -8.75 14.30 3.45
CA GLU A 71 -7.64 15.22 3.61
C GLU A 71 -6.98 15.20 2.25
N ASP A 72 -7.12 16.33 1.53
CA ASP A 72 -6.52 16.47 0.23
C ASP A 72 -5.04 16.17 0.43
N LEU A 73 -4.57 15.03 -0.08
CA LEU A 73 -3.13 14.80 -0.13
C LEU A 73 -2.44 15.90 -0.94
N ASP A 74 -3.19 16.63 -1.78
CA ASP A 74 -2.79 17.89 -2.41
C ASP A 74 -2.57 19.04 -1.41
N ALA A 75 -3.22 19.01 -0.25
CA ALA A 75 -3.03 19.88 0.90
C ALA A 75 -1.96 19.39 1.89
N ILE A 76 -1.42 18.16 1.72
CA ILE A 76 -0.17 17.78 2.42
C ILE A 76 0.95 18.61 1.81
N GLY A 77 1.20 19.75 2.44
CA GLY A 77 2.36 20.59 2.18
C GLY A 77 3.66 19.91 2.63
N GLY A 78 4.80 20.42 2.17
CA GLY A 78 6.11 19.88 2.52
C GLY A 78 6.37 19.85 4.04
N GLU A 79 5.83 20.81 4.79
CA GLU A 79 5.91 20.84 6.26
C GLU A 79 5.11 19.70 6.89
N LYS A 80 3.85 19.49 6.47
CA LYS A 80 3.03 18.38 6.95
C LYS A 80 3.64 17.03 6.61
N LEU A 81 4.27 16.89 5.44
CA LEU A 81 4.96 15.66 5.08
C LEU A 81 6.25 15.43 5.88
N ARG A 82 6.97 16.50 6.25
CA ARG A 82 8.10 16.40 7.18
C ARG A 82 7.62 15.99 8.57
N GLU A 83 6.57 16.61 9.09
CA GLU A 83 5.95 16.19 10.36
C GLU A 83 5.52 14.73 10.29
N LEU A 84 4.84 14.31 9.23
CA LEU A 84 4.41 12.92 9.06
C LEU A 84 5.61 11.97 9.06
N GLN A 85 6.70 12.31 8.37
CA GLN A 85 7.91 11.50 8.38
C GLN A 85 8.60 11.52 9.75
N GLU A 86 8.71 12.67 10.43
CA GLU A 86 9.30 12.78 11.78
C GLU A 86 8.50 11.98 12.81
N HIS A 87 7.17 11.97 12.72
CA HIS A 87 6.32 11.09 13.53
C HIS A 87 6.43 9.63 13.09
N PHE A 88 6.69 9.39 11.81
CA PHE A 88 7.02 8.07 11.30
C PHE A 88 8.30 7.57 11.97
N HIS A 89 9.36 8.37 12.04
CA HIS A 89 10.71 8.09 12.58
C HIS A 89 10.80 7.63 14.05
N GLY A 90 9.68 7.25 14.68
CA GLY A 90 9.61 6.61 16.00
C GLY A 90 9.13 5.15 15.93
N GLU A 91 8.30 4.74 16.90
CA GLU A 91 7.78 3.37 17.00
C GLU A 91 7.00 2.91 15.75
N GLN A 92 6.44 3.83 14.96
CA GLN A 92 5.72 3.50 13.72
C GLN A 92 6.67 3.10 12.59
N ALA A 93 7.79 3.81 12.41
CA ALA A 93 8.84 3.42 11.48
C ALA A 93 9.54 2.16 11.96
N GLU A 94 9.77 1.95 13.25
CA GLU A 94 10.29 0.67 13.73
C GLU A 94 9.32 -0.50 13.46
N MET A 95 8.01 -0.28 13.63
CA MET A 95 6.97 -1.27 13.35
C MET A 95 6.85 -1.57 11.84
N LEU A 96 7.07 -0.59 10.98
CA LEU A 96 7.03 -0.75 9.52
C LEU A 96 8.40 -1.15 8.92
N ALA A 97 9.51 -0.81 9.56
CA ALA A 97 10.84 -1.34 9.27
C ALA A 97 10.93 -2.83 9.67
N ALA A 98 10.11 -3.25 10.63
CA ALA A 98 9.85 -4.65 10.93
C ALA A 98 8.97 -5.36 9.87
N ILE A 99 8.47 -4.65 8.82
CA ILE A 99 8.11 -5.32 7.57
C ILE A 99 9.41 -5.91 7.00
N GLN A 100 9.80 -7.08 7.50
CA GLN A 100 10.93 -7.87 7.02
C GLN A 100 10.59 -8.44 5.63
N SER A 101 10.45 -7.57 4.64
CA SER A 101 10.31 -7.99 3.26
C SER A 101 11.44 -7.35 2.48
N ASP A 102 12.11 -8.14 1.63
CA ASP A 102 13.03 -7.67 0.58
C ASP A 102 12.35 -6.71 -0.43
N ARG A 103 11.08 -6.35 -0.20
CA ARG A 103 10.22 -5.55 -1.06
C ARG A 103 10.11 -4.13 -0.51
N TYR A 104 10.85 -3.23 -1.13
CA TYR A 104 10.85 -1.80 -0.85
C TYR A 104 10.15 -1.07 -1.98
N TYR A 105 9.41 0.00 -1.66
CA TYR A 105 9.02 0.95 -2.69
C TYR A 105 10.24 1.72 -3.16
N ARG A 106 10.21 2.12 -4.42
CA ARG A 106 11.23 2.95 -5.06
C ARG A 106 10.55 4.12 -5.75
N LEU A 107 11.35 5.14 -6.08
CA LEU A 107 10.84 6.32 -6.75
C LEU A 107 10.29 5.97 -8.14
N GLU A 108 10.86 4.99 -8.82
CA GLU A 108 10.41 4.49 -10.13
C GLU A 108 9.03 3.80 -10.09
N ASP A 109 8.52 3.47 -8.90
CA ASP A 109 7.16 2.94 -8.76
C ASP A 109 6.10 4.07 -8.85
N ILE A 110 6.55 5.34 -8.78
CA ILE A 110 5.74 6.56 -8.74
C ILE A 110 6.02 7.45 -9.96
N PHE A 111 7.29 7.63 -10.29
CA PHE A 111 7.78 8.45 -11.40
C PHE A 111 8.09 7.58 -12.61
N ASP A 112 7.89 8.13 -13.80
CA ASP A 112 8.24 7.48 -15.05
C ASP A 112 9.75 7.68 -15.32
N PRO A 113 10.56 6.61 -15.42
CA PRO A 113 12.00 6.73 -15.61
C PRO A 113 12.42 7.50 -16.86
N GLU A 114 11.58 7.52 -17.90
CA GLU A 114 11.88 8.22 -19.15
C GLU A 114 11.38 9.67 -19.10
N ALA A 115 10.16 9.89 -18.62
CA ALA A 115 9.55 11.21 -18.61
C ALA A 115 10.04 12.10 -17.44
N ASP A 116 10.51 11.48 -16.35
CA ASP A 116 10.86 12.14 -15.10
C ASP A 116 12.34 12.00 -14.72
N ALA A 117 13.20 11.66 -15.68
CA ALA A 117 14.64 11.42 -15.45
C ALA A 117 15.30 12.54 -14.61
N ASP A 118 15.09 13.81 -14.98
CA ASP A 118 15.66 14.96 -14.24
C ASP A 118 15.17 15.06 -12.79
N ILE A 119 13.92 14.65 -12.53
CA ILE A 119 13.33 14.68 -11.18
C ILE A 119 13.87 13.51 -10.36
N LEU A 120 13.95 12.33 -10.97
CA LEU A 120 14.49 11.12 -10.37
C LEU A 120 15.95 11.29 -9.98
N ASP A 121 16.78 11.88 -10.85
CA ASP A 121 18.19 12.15 -10.55
C ASP A 121 18.33 13.06 -9.33
N ARG A 122 17.56 14.15 -9.27
CA ARG A 122 17.58 15.07 -8.12
C ARG A 122 17.13 14.40 -6.83
N LEU A 123 16.09 13.56 -6.90
CA LEU A 123 15.60 12.84 -5.72
C LEU A 123 16.59 11.77 -5.26
N ASN A 124 17.26 11.08 -6.20
CA ASN A 124 18.29 10.09 -5.88
C ASN A 124 19.58 10.71 -5.33
N ASP A 125 19.88 11.97 -5.67
CA ASP A 125 20.97 12.73 -5.05
C ASP A 125 20.64 13.15 -3.60
N GLU A 126 19.36 13.36 -3.29
CA GLU A 126 18.89 13.83 -1.99
C GLU A 126 18.47 12.71 -1.02
N LEU A 127 18.09 11.54 -1.53
CA LEU A 127 17.52 10.44 -0.74
C LEU A 127 18.27 9.12 -0.95
N THR A 128 18.54 8.46 0.16
CA THR A 128 18.81 7.03 0.14
C THR A 128 17.55 6.23 -0.20
N ARG A 129 17.75 4.97 -0.59
CA ARG A 129 16.63 4.06 -0.89
C ARG A 129 15.71 3.88 0.31
N GLU A 130 16.29 3.80 1.50
CA GLU A 130 15.58 3.66 2.76
C GLU A 130 14.72 4.89 3.05
N GLU A 131 15.28 6.10 2.92
CA GLU A 131 14.54 7.35 3.10
C GLU A 131 13.42 7.51 2.06
N ALA A 132 13.67 7.14 0.80
CA ALA A 132 12.64 7.15 -0.23
C ALA A 132 11.48 6.22 0.13
N ASN A 133 11.78 4.98 0.54
CA ASN A 133 10.78 4.03 0.98
C ASN A 133 9.97 4.53 2.21
N GLU A 134 10.62 5.14 3.20
CA GLU A 134 9.96 5.72 4.37
C GLU A 134 9.02 6.87 4.00
N VAL A 135 9.44 7.78 3.12
CA VAL A 135 8.58 8.87 2.68
C VAL A 135 7.37 8.33 1.91
N ILE A 136 7.58 7.32 1.06
CA ILE A 136 6.48 6.66 0.34
C ILE A 136 5.51 6.01 1.34
N LEU A 137 6.01 5.25 2.31
CA LEU A 137 5.19 4.65 3.36
C LEU A 137 4.41 5.70 4.16
N ALA A 138 5.04 6.81 4.53
CA ALA A 138 4.39 7.90 5.25
C ALA A 138 3.22 8.48 4.44
N VAL A 139 3.40 8.71 3.13
CA VAL A 139 2.30 9.17 2.25
C VAL A 139 1.23 8.09 2.11
N LEU A 140 1.62 6.82 1.95
CA LEU A 140 0.67 5.73 1.82
C LEU A 140 -0.23 5.61 3.04
N THR A 141 0.27 5.80 4.27
CA THR A 141 -0.59 5.71 5.47
C THR A 141 -1.74 6.71 5.51
N GLN A 142 -1.64 7.82 4.75
CA GLN A 142 -2.67 8.85 4.64
C GLN A 142 -3.72 8.55 3.55
N LEU A 143 -3.50 7.52 2.74
CA LEU A 143 -4.44 7.11 1.70
C LEU A 143 -5.55 6.20 2.27
N PRO A 144 -6.75 6.23 1.67
CA PRO A 144 -7.79 5.25 1.92
C PRO A 144 -7.27 3.80 1.78
N PRO A 145 -7.75 2.85 2.61
CA PRO A 145 -7.34 1.44 2.57
C PRO A 145 -7.38 0.82 1.18
N TYR A 146 -8.42 1.14 0.41
CA TYR A 146 -8.59 0.69 -0.97
C TYR A 146 -7.44 1.14 -1.88
N GLN A 147 -7.07 2.42 -1.81
CA GLN A 147 -6.00 3.00 -2.61
C GLN A 147 -4.62 2.45 -2.22
N ARG A 148 -4.36 2.30 -0.91
CA ARG A 148 -3.14 1.65 -0.39
C ARG A 148 -2.98 0.23 -0.92
N THR A 149 -4.04 -0.57 -0.76
CA THR A 149 -4.04 -1.99 -1.14
C THR A 149 -3.84 -2.16 -2.65
N ILE A 150 -4.50 -1.33 -3.47
CA ILE A 150 -4.31 -1.37 -4.92
C ILE A 150 -2.86 -1.07 -5.31
N PHE A 151 -2.23 -0.09 -4.65
CA PHE A 151 -0.84 0.25 -4.92
C PHE A 151 0.11 -0.88 -4.51
N ASP A 152 -0.11 -1.49 -3.34
CA ASP A 152 0.69 -2.64 -2.87
C ASP A 152 0.62 -3.82 -3.83
N LEU A 153 -0.59 -4.19 -4.28
CA LEU A 153 -0.77 -5.30 -5.22
C LEU A 153 -0.07 -5.02 -6.56
N ALA A 154 -0.10 -3.78 -7.04
CA ALA A 154 0.56 -3.41 -8.29
C ALA A 154 2.09 -3.41 -8.17
N VAL A 155 2.63 -2.81 -7.11
CA VAL A 155 4.06 -2.52 -7.01
C VAL A 155 4.83 -3.67 -6.36
N LEU A 156 4.29 -4.27 -5.31
CA LEU A 156 5.00 -5.28 -4.51
C LEU A 156 4.67 -6.71 -4.92
N GLU A 157 3.47 -6.94 -5.46
CA GLU A 157 3.06 -8.24 -5.99
C GLU A 157 3.14 -8.30 -7.53
N GLY A 158 3.42 -7.17 -8.20
CA GLY A 158 3.58 -7.10 -9.65
C GLY A 158 2.29 -7.35 -10.44
N MET A 159 1.12 -7.23 -9.80
CA MET A 159 -0.16 -7.51 -10.43
C MET A 159 -0.56 -6.43 -11.44
N THR A 160 -1.14 -6.88 -12.53
CA THR A 160 -1.77 -6.03 -13.54
C THR A 160 -3.09 -5.43 -13.02
N PRO A 161 -3.58 -4.32 -13.61
CA PRO A 161 -4.88 -3.75 -13.25
C PRO A 161 -6.04 -4.75 -13.35
N ALA A 162 -6.00 -5.67 -14.32
CA ALA A 162 -7.03 -6.69 -14.51
C ALA A 162 -7.01 -7.73 -13.38
N GLU A 163 -5.84 -8.15 -12.92
CA GLU A 163 -5.68 -9.08 -11.80
C GLU A 163 -6.13 -8.44 -10.48
N ILE A 164 -5.72 -7.20 -10.24
CA ILE A 164 -6.15 -6.43 -9.07
C ILE A 164 -7.67 -6.23 -9.08
N ALA A 165 -8.27 -6.00 -10.26
CA ALA A 165 -9.72 -5.86 -10.38
C ALA A 165 -10.46 -7.15 -9.98
N GLN A 166 -9.89 -8.31 -10.31
CA GLN A 166 -10.40 -9.59 -9.83
C GLN A 166 -10.25 -9.71 -8.32
N VAL A 167 -9.09 -9.38 -7.75
CA VAL A 167 -8.85 -9.44 -6.30
C VAL A 167 -9.83 -8.53 -5.55
N LYS A 168 -9.99 -7.29 -5.99
CA LYS A 168 -10.82 -6.26 -5.35
C LYS A 168 -12.30 -6.29 -5.78
N ARG A 169 -12.71 -7.27 -6.60
CA ARG A 169 -14.09 -7.44 -7.10
C ARG A 169 -14.68 -6.16 -7.69
N THR A 170 -13.89 -5.50 -8.51
CA THR A 170 -14.21 -4.22 -9.15
C THR A 170 -13.85 -4.29 -10.63
N ASP A 171 -14.03 -3.21 -11.36
CA ASP A 171 -13.64 -3.15 -12.77
C ASP A 171 -12.21 -2.60 -12.95
N GLU A 172 -11.57 -3.01 -14.03
CA GLU A 172 -10.20 -2.62 -14.37
C GLU A 172 -10.03 -1.10 -14.51
N GLN A 173 -11.06 -0.38 -14.98
CA GLN A 173 -10.98 1.07 -15.14
C GLN A 173 -10.94 1.77 -13.78
N THR A 174 -11.70 1.27 -12.80
CA THR A 174 -11.67 1.75 -11.42
C THR A 174 -10.29 1.51 -10.80
N VAL A 175 -9.68 0.35 -11.01
CA VAL A 175 -8.31 0.08 -10.54
C VAL A 175 -7.30 1.01 -11.21
N ALA A 176 -7.34 1.12 -12.54
CA ALA A 176 -6.42 1.98 -13.28
C ALA A 176 -6.57 3.46 -12.90
N LYS A 177 -7.79 3.89 -12.59
CA LYS A 177 -8.05 5.23 -12.04
C LYS A 177 -7.44 5.38 -10.65
N ALA A 178 -7.66 4.44 -9.74
CA ALA A 178 -7.10 4.47 -8.40
C ALA A 178 -5.57 4.51 -8.42
N LEU A 179 -4.91 3.68 -9.24
CA LEU A 179 -3.45 3.71 -9.40
C LEU A 179 -2.93 5.06 -9.88
N ARG A 180 -3.58 5.66 -10.88
CA ARG A 180 -3.22 7.01 -11.36
C ARG A 180 -3.38 8.07 -10.30
N GLU A 181 -4.47 8.05 -9.54
CA GLU A 181 -4.71 8.99 -8.45
C GLU A 181 -3.66 8.85 -7.35
N VAL A 182 -3.34 7.61 -6.97
CA VAL A 182 -2.32 7.31 -5.96
C VAL A 182 -0.95 7.79 -6.39
N ARG A 183 -0.51 7.47 -7.62
CA ARG A 183 0.77 7.95 -8.16
C ARG A 183 0.81 9.48 -8.25
N ALA A 184 -0.25 10.12 -8.74
CA ALA A 184 -0.32 11.58 -8.84
C ALA A 184 -0.21 12.25 -7.46
N LYS A 185 -0.92 11.73 -6.45
CA LYS A 185 -0.87 12.23 -5.07
C LYS A 185 0.52 12.06 -4.47
N MET A 186 1.15 10.89 -4.62
CA MET A 186 2.51 10.65 -4.14
C MET A 186 3.53 11.55 -4.82
N ARG A 187 3.44 11.66 -6.16
CA ARG A 187 4.30 12.54 -6.95
C ARG A 187 4.22 13.99 -6.45
N SER A 188 3.01 14.53 -6.31
CA SER A 188 2.80 15.88 -5.80
C SER A 188 3.35 16.08 -4.39
N ALA A 189 3.15 15.10 -3.51
CA ALA A 189 3.65 15.15 -2.13
C ALA A 189 5.18 15.17 -2.08
N LEU A 190 5.85 14.31 -2.87
CA LEU A 190 7.30 14.25 -2.99
C LEU A 190 7.86 15.56 -3.59
N MET A 191 7.31 16.03 -4.71
CA MET A 191 7.77 17.27 -5.35
C MET A 191 7.68 18.47 -4.41
N ARG A 192 6.55 18.66 -3.71
CA ARG A 192 6.38 19.77 -2.76
C ARG A 192 7.38 19.74 -1.60
N ARG A 193 7.79 18.56 -1.16
CA ARG A 193 8.73 18.41 -0.04
C ARG A 193 10.15 18.85 -0.39
N PHE A 194 10.58 18.49 -1.60
CA PHE A 194 11.94 18.76 -2.10
C PHE A 194 12.01 20.06 -2.94
N GLY A 195 10.90 20.79 -3.06
CA GLY A 195 10.85 22.06 -3.78
C GLY A 195 11.08 21.89 -5.29
N LEU A 196 10.57 20.79 -5.85
CA LEU A 196 10.67 20.41 -7.26
C LEU A 196 9.44 20.84 -8.06
#